data_AF-A0A3D3B5W1-F1
#
_entry.id   AF-A0A3D3B5W1-F1
#
_cell.length_a   1.000
_cell.length_b   1.000
_cell.length_c   1.000
_cell.angle_alpha   90.00
_cell.angle_beta   90.00
_cell.angle_gamma   90.00
#
_symmetry.space_group_name_H-M   'P 1'
#
loop_
_entity.id
_entity.type
_entity.pdbx_description
1 polymer ?
#
loop_
_entity_poly.entity_id
_entity_poly.type
_entity_poly.pdbx_seq_one_letter_code
_entity_poly.pdbx_strand_id
1 'polypeptide(L)'
;FASGFKNETQVIATVLSHDMENDPDVVAMVAASAALTLSGIPFLGPIGAARVGYIAGKYVLNPMIDEMPESALDLVVAGTADAVL
;
A
#
# COMPACT_ATOMS: atom_id res chain seq x y z
N PHE A 1 -2.22 -11.95 -10.23
CA PHE A 1 -3.34 -12.56 -10.98
C PHE A 1 -3.03 -14.01 -11.29
N ALA A 2 -4.04 -14.86 -11.45
CA ALA A 2 -3.84 -16.24 -11.87
C ALA A 2 -3.19 -16.31 -13.26
N SER A 3 -2.33 -17.31 -13.47
CA SER A 3 -1.66 -17.52 -14.75
C SER A 3 -2.69 -17.71 -15.87
N GLY A 4 -2.46 -17.04 -17.00
CA GLY A 4 -3.35 -17.11 -18.18
C GLY A 4 -4.55 -16.17 -18.14
N PHE A 5 -4.79 -15.43 -17.05
CA PHE A 5 -5.81 -14.37 -17.02
C PHE A 5 -5.38 -13.20 -17.93
N LYS A 6 -6.23 -12.85 -18.91
CA LYS A 6 -5.96 -11.79 -19.90
C LYS A 6 -7.11 -10.79 -20.05
N ASN A 7 -8.13 -10.88 -19.19
CA ASN A 7 -9.25 -9.95 -19.26
C ASN A 7 -8.76 -8.58 -18.81
N GLU A 8 -9.22 -7.53 -19.49
CA GLU A 8 -8.92 -6.16 -19.10
C GLU A 8 -9.40 -5.91 -17.66
N THR A 9 -8.56 -5.27 -16.86
CA THR A 9 -8.85 -4.93 -15.46
C THR A 9 -8.34 -3.53 -15.20
N GLN A 10 -9.22 -2.66 -14.72
CA GLN A 10 -8.89 -1.30 -14.33
C GLN A 10 -9.21 -1.11 -12.85
N VAL A 11 -8.25 -0.55 -12.11
CA VAL A 11 -8.44 -0.15 -10.71
C VAL A 11 -8.28 1.36 -10.65
N ILE A 12 -9.29 2.05 -10.10
CA ILE A 12 -9.27 3.50 -9.90
C ILE A 12 -9.33 3.75 -8.40
N ALA A 13 -8.29 4.39 -7.87
CA ALA A 13 -8.25 4.88 -6.50
C ALA A 13 -8.45 6.40 -6.52
N THR A 14 -9.46 6.88 -5.82
CA THR A 14 -9.78 8.31 -5.72
C THR A 14 -9.68 8.74 -4.27
N VAL A 15 -8.78 9.67 -3.98
CA VAL A 15 -8.67 10.28 -2.65
C VAL A 15 -9.84 11.26 -2.48
N LEU A 16 -10.76 10.93 -1.58
CA LEU A 16 -11.93 11.78 -1.30
C LEU A 16 -11.68 12.78 -0.16
N SER A 17 -10.78 12.43 0.75
CA SER A 17 -10.41 13.25 1.90
C SER A 17 -8.95 12.98 2.27
N HIS A 18 -8.29 14.01 2.78
CA HIS A 18 -6.91 13.97 3.22
C HIS A 18 -6.84 14.76 4.53
N ASP A 19 -6.31 14.15 5.58
CA ASP A 19 -6.20 14.77 6.91
C ASP A 19 -4.97 15.67 7.09
N MET A 20 -4.10 15.71 6.08
CA MET A 20 -2.83 16.44 6.04
C MET A 20 -1.70 15.79 6.84
N GLU A 21 -1.94 14.62 7.44
CA GLU A 21 -0.98 13.89 8.25
C GLU A 21 -0.56 12.58 7.57
N ASN A 22 -1.52 11.88 6.95
CA ASN A 22 -1.33 10.56 6.36
C ASN A 22 -1.23 10.67 4.84
N ASP A 23 -0.09 10.26 4.28
CA ASP A 23 0.05 10.10 2.83
C ASP A 23 -0.93 9.02 2.33
N PRO A 24 -1.79 9.32 1.34
CA PRO A 24 -2.84 8.41 0.92
C PRO A 24 -2.33 7.24 0.08
N ASP A 25 -1.05 7.21 -0.30
CA ASP A 25 -0.50 6.18 -1.19
C ASP A 25 -0.62 4.75 -0.60
N VAL A 26 -0.21 4.54 0.65
CA VAL A 26 -0.32 3.25 1.34
C VAL A 26 -1.80 2.85 1.50
N VAL A 27 -2.66 3.80 1.87
CA VAL A 27 -4.10 3.55 1.99
C VAL A 27 -4.72 3.22 0.63
N ALA A 28 -4.29 3.85 -0.45
CA ALA A 28 -4.74 3.56 -1.80
C ALA A 28 -4.32 2.15 -2.24
N MET A 29 -3.12 1.69 -1.89
CA MET A 29 -2.67 0.32 -2.14
C MET A 29 -3.52 -0.69 -1.38
N VAL A 30 -3.81 -0.44 -0.10
CA VAL A 30 -4.69 -1.28 0.71
C VAL A 30 -6.11 -1.29 0.15
N ALA A 31 -6.64 -0.13 -0.28
CA ALA A 31 -7.96 -0.02 -0.88
C ALA A 31 -8.07 -0.78 -2.20
N ALA A 32 -7.06 -0.67 -3.08
CA ALA A 32 -6.98 -1.44 -4.31
C ALA A 32 -6.97 -2.95 -4.03
N SER A 33 -6.15 -3.40 -3.07
CA SER A 33 -6.08 -4.79 -2.64
C SER A 33 -7.44 -5.32 -2.15
N ALA A 34 -8.10 -4.55 -1.30
CA ALA A 34 -9.42 -4.90 -0.78
C ALA A 34 -10.46 -4.97 -1.92
N ALA A 35 -10.49 -3.97 -2.81
CA ALA A 35 -11.41 -3.94 -3.94
C ALA A 35 -11.21 -5.13 -4.88
N LEU A 36 -9.97 -5.47 -5.22
CA LEU A 36 -9.64 -6.62 -6.06
C LEU A 36 -10.02 -7.94 -5.39
N THR A 37 -9.78 -8.08 -4.09
CA THR A 37 -10.14 -9.28 -3.32
C THR A 37 -11.66 -9.47 -3.26
N LEU A 38 -12.42 -8.38 -3.14
CA LEU A 38 -13.89 -8.40 -3.11
C LEU A 38 -14.53 -8.57 -4.50
N SER A 39 -13.81 -8.21 -5.57
CA SER A 39 -14.36 -8.20 -6.94
C SER A 39 -14.68 -9.60 -7.50
N GLY A 40 -14.09 -10.66 -6.93
CA GLY A 40 -14.24 -12.04 -7.41
C GLY A 40 -13.41 -12.37 -8.67
N ILE A 41 -12.64 -11.42 -9.20
CA ILE A 41 -11.69 -11.70 -10.29
C ILE A 41 -10.54 -12.58 -9.76
N PRO A 42 -9.80 -13.30 -10.63
CA PRO A 42 -8.74 -14.22 -10.19
C PRO A 42 -7.46 -13.48 -9.75
N PHE A 43 -7.59 -12.69 -8.69
CA PHE A 43 -6.54 -11.99 -7.99
C PHE A 43 -5.98 -12.90 -6.88
N LEU A 44 -4.66 -13.11 -6.89
CA LEU A 44 -3.95 -13.96 -5.92
C LEU A 44 -3.52 -13.14 -4.69
N GLY A 45 -4.43 -12.33 -4.18
CA GLY A 45 -4.24 -11.54 -2.97
C GLY A 45 -4.89 -12.19 -1.75
N PRO A 46 -5.09 -11.42 -0.65
CA PRO A 46 -4.84 -9.98 -0.56
C PRO A 46 -3.36 -9.62 -0.52
N ILE A 47 -3.05 -8.38 -0.88
CA ILE A 47 -1.76 -7.73 -0.60
C ILE A 47 -1.91 -6.72 0.55
N GLY A 48 -0.86 -6.57 1.35
CA GLY A 48 -0.68 -5.46 2.28
C GLY A 48 0.34 -4.46 1.74
N ALA A 49 0.30 -3.24 2.26
CA ALA A 49 1.31 -2.22 2.00
C ALA A 49 1.63 -1.45 3.29
N ALA A 50 2.85 -0.98 3.41
CA ALA A 50 3.31 -0.15 4.52
C ALA A 50 4.44 0.77 4.06
N ARG A 51 4.52 1.96 4.64
CA ARG A 51 5.70 2.83 4.59
C ARG A 51 6.51 2.63 5.86
N VAL A 52 7.84 2.57 5.73
CA VAL A 52 8.77 2.41 6.84
C VAL A 52 9.74 3.58 6.84
N GLY A 53 9.67 4.39 7.89
CA GLY A 53 10.66 5.41 8.21
C GLY A 53 11.78 4.87 9.09
N TYR A 54 12.91 5.58 9.13
CA TYR A 54 14.01 5.34 10.07
C TYR A 54 14.37 6.64 10.80
N ILE A 55 13.78 6.84 11.98
CA ILE A 55 13.85 8.07 12.76
C ILE A 55 14.51 7.77 14.10
N ALA A 56 15.51 8.58 14.49
CA ALA A 56 16.25 8.44 15.74
C ALA A 56 16.75 7.00 16.02
N GLY A 57 17.20 6.30 14.98
CA GLY A 57 17.74 4.94 15.08
C GLY A 57 16.69 3.83 15.19
N LYS A 58 15.41 4.11 14.90
CA LYS A 58 14.31 3.15 14.99
C LYS A 58 13.50 3.12 13.70
N TYR A 59 13.00 1.93 13.36
CA TYR A 59 11.99 1.79 12.31
C TYR A 59 10.63 2.28 12.81
N VAL A 60 10.01 3.18 12.05
CA VAL A 60 8.69 3.75 12.33
C VAL A 60 7.74 3.30 11.23
N LEU A 61 6.60 2.73 11.61
CA LEU A 61 5.58 2.25 10.68
C LEU A 61 4.64 3.39 10.30
N ASN A 62 4.41 3.57 9.00
CA ASN A 62 3.55 4.61 8.41
C ASN A 62 3.75 5.97 9.09
N PRO A 63 4.99 6.51 9.09
CA PRO A 63 5.26 7.83 9.65
C PRO A 63 4.37 8.88 8.98
N MET A 64 3.94 9.86 9.77
CA MET A 64 3.19 11.02 9.27
C MET A 64 4.06 11.84 8.31
N ILE A 65 3.42 12.62 7.43
CA ILE A 65 4.10 13.50 6.49
C ILE A 65 5.10 14.43 7.20
N ASP A 66 4.74 14.94 8.38
CA ASP A 66 5.59 15.84 9.16
C ASP A 66 6.77 15.13 9.85
N GLU A 67 6.71 13.81 10.03
CA GLU A 67 7.80 13.00 10.61
C GLU A 67 8.82 12.58 9.52
N MET A 68 8.40 12.51 8.26
CA MET A 68 9.23 12.05 7.15
C MET A 68 10.52 12.87 6.92
N PRO A 69 10.55 14.20 7.08
CA PRO A 69 11.79 14.98 6.97
C PRO A 69 12.87 14.59 7.99
N GLU A 70 12.50 14.00 9.12
CA GLU A 70 13.43 13.51 10.14
C GLU A 70 13.90 12.07 9.86
N SER A 71 13.29 11.40 8.88
CA SER A 71 13.56 10.03 8.53
C SER A 71 14.77 9.91 7.60
N ALA A 72 15.70 9.02 7.93
CA ALA A 72 16.80 8.64 7.05
C ALA A 72 16.41 7.53 6.05
N LEU A 73 15.16 7.07 6.06
CA LEU A 73 14.63 6.04 5.17
C LEU A 73 13.21 6.42 4.73
N ASP A 74 12.94 6.32 3.44
CA ASP A 74 11.58 6.33 2.90
C ASP A 74 11.39 5.06 2.09
N LEU A 75 10.82 4.03 2.72
CA LEU A 75 10.63 2.72 2.12
C LEU A 75 9.16 2.35 2.11
N VAL A 76 8.54 2.36 0.92
CA VAL A 76 7.23 1.76 0.71
C VAL A 76 7.41 0.30 0.29
N VAL A 77 6.76 -0.62 1.00
CA VAL A 77 6.81 -2.06 0.75
C VAL A 77 5.40 -2.62 0.62
N ALA A 78 5.22 -3.58 -0.29
CA ALA A 78 4.01 -4.37 -0.42
C ALA A 78 4.33 -5.86 -0.39
N GLY A 79 3.36 -6.66 0.02
CA GLY A 79 3.56 -8.11 0.16
C GLY A 79 2.26 -8.87 0.26
N THR A 80 2.33 -10.18 0.03
CA THR A 80 1.30 -11.14 0.40
C THR A 80 1.54 -11.64 1.83
N ALA A 81 0.73 -12.61 2.29
CA ALA A 81 0.99 -13.30 3.54
C ALA A 81 2.33 -14.08 3.54
N ASP A 82 2.79 -14.53 2.37
CA ASP A 82 3.91 -15.45 2.25
C ASP A 82 5.22 -14.76 1.85
N ALA A 83 5.15 -13.64 1.12
CA ALA A 83 6.33 -13.00 0.55
C ALA A 83 6.15 -11.48 0.37
N VAL A 84 7.26 -10.77 0.48
CA VAL A 84 7.40 -9.41 -0.06
C VAL A 84 7.35 -9.49 -1.60
N LEU A 85 6.62 -8.55 -2.22
CA LEU A 85 6.43 -8.47 -3.67
C LEU A 85 7.46 -7.59 -4.36
#